data_AF-A0A946UF87-F1
#
_entry.id   AF-A0A946UF87-F1
#
_cell.length_a   1.000
_cell.length_b   1.000
_cell.length_c   1.000
_cell.angle_alpha   90.00
_cell.angle_beta   90.00
_cell.angle_gamma   90.00
#
_symmetry.space_group_name_H-M   'P 1'
#
loop_
_entity.id
_entity.type
_entity.pdbx_description
1 polymer ?
#
loop_
_entity_poly.entity_id
_entity_poly.type
_entity_poly.pdbx_seq_one_letter_code
_entity_poly.pdbx_strand_id
1 'polypeptide(L)'
;MKALIFDIDGTLLVSSAEDDRLYRRAVGQVLGSVSFRDNLHDYAHVSDTGILTQVFEDNGVALEQSLFDAVKSAFFAALEEHIAEYGPFSEVPGAADYLRRIMDSPNHEFAIATGGWRESARMKLGAAGLPCDDAPLASSDDAVDRADIMRHALRSLSGEFSSVTYYGDGPWDRSASEALGWDFIGVGRAIAGIDTYHGELLE
;
A
#
# COMPACT_ATOMS: atom_id res chain seq x y z
N MET A 1 -11.00 -18.72 -11.86
CA MET A 1 -9.85 -18.52 -10.96
C MET A 1 -10.27 -17.57 -9.86
N LYS A 2 -9.43 -17.32 -8.87
CA LYS A 2 -9.65 -16.32 -7.82
C LYS A 2 -8.57 -15.26 -7.86
N ALA A 3 -8.96 -14.00 -7.70
CA ALA A 3 -8.02 -12.90 -7.60
C ALA A 3 -7.80 -12.53 -6.13
N LEU A 4 -6.54 -12.53 -5.70
CA LEU A 4 -6.13 -12.10 -4.37
C LEU A 4 -5.35 -10.79 -4.51
N ILE A 5 -5.85 -9.72 -3.93
CA ILE A 5 -5.27 -8.38 -4.08
C ILE A 5 -4.75 -7.93 -2.72
N PHE A 6 -3.52 -7.42 -2.66
CA PHE A 6 -2.86 -7.12 -1.39
C PHE A 6 -2.45 -5.65 -1.30
N ASP A 7 -2.77 -5.01 -0.18
CA ASP A 7 -2.04 -3.82 0.29
C ASP A 7 -0.62 -4.21 0.76
N ILE A 8 0.21 -3.24 1.16
CA ILE A 8 1.60 -3.45 1.57
C ILE A 8 1.78 -3.13 3.06
N ASP A 9 1.57 -1.88 3.43
CA ASP A 9 1.96 -1.33 4.72
C ASP A 9 0.99 -1.77 5.80
N GLY A 10 1.44 -2.62 6.73
CA GLY A 10 0.60 -3.25 7.74
C GLY A 10 -0.07 -4.54 7.26
N THR A 11 0.07 -4.86 5.97
CA THR A 11 -0.61 -5.99 5.32
C THR A 11 0.38 -7.09 4.91
N LEU A 12 1.35 -6.76 4.07
CA LEU A 12 2.44 -7.67 3.69
C LEU A 12 3.70 -7.39 4.49
N LEU A 13 3.92 -6.13 4.87
CA LEU A 13 5.08 -5.68 5.62
C LEU A 13 4.65 -4.98 6.92
N VAL A 14 5.44 -5.13 7.97
CA VAL A 14 5.30 -4.39 9.22
C VAL A 14 6.02 -3.04 9.06
N SER A 15 5.42 -2.13 8.29
CA SER A 15 6.05 -0.86 7.90
C SER A 15 5.23 0.41 8.19
N SER A 16 3.92 0.32 8.46
CA SER A 16 3.01 1.49 8.47
C SER A 16 3.49 2.67 9.33
N ALA A 17 4.01 2.40 10.53
CA ALA A 17 4.44 3.46 11.45
C ALA A 17 5.73 4.17 10.98
N GLU A 18 6.71 3.41 10.50
CA GLU A 18 7.97 3.98 10.01
C GLU A 18 7.79 4.64 8.65
N ASP A 19 6.96 4.06 7.78
CA ASP A 19 6.61 4.64 6.49
C ASP A 19 5.94 6.02 6.65
N ASP A 20 4.91 6.12 7.51
CA ASP A 20 4.26 7.41 7.84
C ASP A 20 5.25 8.42 8.44
N ARG A 21 6.16 7.97 9.32
CA ARG A 21 7.20 8.83 9.91
C ARG A 21 8.15 9.39 8.83
N LEU A 22 8.62 8.55 7.92
CA LEU A 22 9.52 8.94 6.83
C LEU A 22 8.81 9.85 5.83
N TYR A 23 7.56 9.56 5.50
CA TYR A 23 6.73 10.38 4.63
C TYR A 23 6.54 11.78 5.20
N ARG A 24 6.09 11.90 6.46
CA ARG A 24 5.90 13.21 7.12
C ARG A 24 7.21 13.99 7.24
N ARG A 25 8.33 13.31 7.48
CA ARG A 25 9.67 13.93 7.48
C ARG A 25 10.01 14.51 6.11
N ALA A 26 9.79 13.76 5.03
CA ALA A 26 10.06 14.21 3.66
C ALA A 26 9.21 15.43 3.26
N VAL A 27 7.92 15.40 3.60
CA VAL A 27 7.02 16.54 3.42
C VAL A 27 7.55 17.77 4.16
N GLY A 28 7.92 17.63 5.44
CA GLY A 28 8.44 18.74 6.24
C GLY A 28 9.79 19.27 5.76
N GLN A 29 10.63 18.41 5.18
CA GLN A 29 11.91 18.80 4.59
C GLN A 29 11.73 19.74 3.38
N VAL A 30 10.68 19.54 2.59
CA VAL A 30 10.45 20.29 1.34
C VAL A 30 9.52 21.48 1.56
N LEU A 31 8.42 21.29 2.29
CA LEU A 31 7.39 22.32 2.49
C LEU A 31 7.63 23.15 3.77
N GLY A 32 8.59 22.76 4.61
CA GLY A 32 8.83 23.39 5.91
C GLY A 32 7.84 22.93 6.96
N SER A 33 7.50 23.81 7.92
CA SER A 33 6.58 23.48 9.00
C SER A 33 5.14 23.44 8.48
N VAL A 34 4.62 22.24 8.22
CA VAL A 34 3.23 21.99 7.83
C VAL A 34 2.47 21.27 8.94
N SER A 35 1.16 21.47 8.96
CA SER A 35 0.22 20.72 9.79
C SER A 35 -0.31 19.52 9.01
N PHE A 36 -0.50 18.41 9.72
CA PHE A 36 -1.20 17.23 9.20
C PHE A 36 -2.49 17.04 9.98
N ARG A 37 -3.45 16.31 9.42
CA ARG A 37 -4.60 15.83 10.16
C ARG A 37 -4.17 14.77 11.18
N ASP A 38 -4.94 14.65 12.25
CA ASP A 38 -4.60 13.79 13.39
C ASP A 38 -4.60 12.30 13.00
N ASN A 39 -5.55 11.88 12.15
CA ASN A 39 -5.66 10.50 11.70
C ASN A 39 -5.64 10.39 10.18
N LEU A 40 -5.14 9.26 9.67
CA LEU A 40 -5.14 8.98 8.22
C LEU A 40 -6.56 8.97 7.63
N HIS A 41 -7.55 8.45 8.36
CA HIS A 41 -8.94 8.41 7.90
C HIS A 41 -9.63 9.79 7.89
N ASP A 42 -8.98 10.83 8.41
CA ASP A 42 -9.47 12.21 8.28
C ASP A 42 -9.20 12.77 6.88
N TYR A 43 -8.30 12.15 6.10
CA TYR A 43 -8.07 12.50 4.70
C TYR A 43 -9.16 11.90 3.80
N ALA A 44 -9.52 12.62 2.73
CA ALA A 44 -10.50 12.17 1.75
C ALA A 44 -10.00 10.95 0.97
N HIS A 45 -8.69 10.90 0.72
CA HIS A 45 -8.03 9.80 0.04
C HIS A 45 -6.80 9.38 0.83
N VAL A 46 -6.84 8.17 1.41
CA VAL A 46 -5.71 7.59 2.15
C VAL A 46 -4.72 6.93 1.18
N SER A 47 -4.03 7.78 0.45
CA SER A 47 -2.96 7.46 -0.50
C SER A 47 -1.90 8.56 -0.46
N ASP A 48 -0.63 8.24 -0.76
CA ASP A 48 0.48 9.20 -0.69
C ASP A 48 0.19 10.46 -1.53
N THR A 49 -0.34 10.28 -2.73
CA THR A 49 -0.76 11.37 -3.62
C THR A 49 -1.93 12.16 -3.02
N GLY A 50 -2.97 11.48 -2.54
CA GLY A 50 -4.16 12.14 -1.98
C GLY A 50 -3.85 12.93 -0.71
N ILE A 51 -3.10 12.32 0.21
CA ILE A 51 -2.63 12.95 1.44
C ILE A 51 -1.78 14.16 1.11
N LEU A 52 -0.80 14.04 0.20
CA LEU A 52 0.08 15.16 -0.14
C LEU A 52 -0.74 16.33 -0.71
N THR A 53 -1.64 16.06 -1.66
CA THR A 53 -2.53 17.08 -2.24
C THR A 53 -3.33 17.82 -1.16
N GLN A 54 -3.89 17.10 -0.18
CA GLN A 54 -4.63 17.73 0.92
C GLN A 54 -3.72 18.45 1.91
N VAL A 55 -2.47 18.00 2.10
CA VAL A 55 -1.49 18.74 2.90
C VAL A 55 -1.17 20.09 2.26
N PHE A 56 -1.03 20.16 0.93
CA PHE A 56 -0.88 21.45 0.22
C PHE A 56 -2.09 22.36 0.50
N GLU A 57 -3.31 21.84 0.34
CA GLU A 57 -4.55 22.57 0.56
C GLU A 57 -4.70 23.07 2.00
N ASP A 58 -4.60 22.16 2.98
CA ASP A 58 -4.81 22.43 4.41
C ASP A 58 -3.80 23.47 4.95
N ASN A 59 -2.62 23.59 4.32
CA ASN A 59 -1.57 24.52 4.72
C ASN A 59 -1.52 25.80 3.87
N GLY A 60 -2.45 25.98 2.92
CA GLY A 60 -2.47 27.15 2.04
C GLY A 60 -1.24 27.27 1.14
N VAL A 61 -0.57 26.15 0.86
CA VAL A 61 0.57 26.09 -0.05
C VAL A 61 0.04 25.82 -1.46
N ALA A 62 0.46 26.62 -2.44
CA ALA A 62 0.08 26.38 -3.83
C ALA A 62 0.61 25.00 -4.27
N LEU A 63 -0.26 24.19 -4.87
CA LEU A 63 0.12 22.90 -5.42
C LEU A 63 0.99 23.10 -6.66
N GLU A 64 2.30 23.07 -6.47
CA GLU A 64 3.30 23.12 -7.53
C GLU A 64 3.88 21.72 -7.78
N GLN A 65 3.85 21.28 -9.04
CA GLN A 65 4.36 19.95 -9.42
C GLN A 65 5.82 19.74 -9.01
N SER A 66 6.65 20.79 -9.09
CA SER A 66 8.05 20.76 -8.66
C SER A 66 8.21 20.45 -7.17
N LEU A 67 7.35 21.02 -6.31
CA LEU A 67 7.37 20.74 -4.88
C LEU A 67 6.83 19.34 -4.59
N PHE A 68 5.79 18.92 -5.30
CA PHE A 68 5.22 17.58 -5.18
C PHE A 68 6.28 16.51 -5.53
N ASP A 69 6.97 16.67 -6.65
CA ASP A 69 8.05 15.78 -7.08
C ASP A 69 9.23 15.81 -6.11
N ALA A 70 9.58 16.98 -5.57
CA ALA A 70 10.63 17.11 -4.57
C ALA A 70 10.28 16.35 -3.27
N VAL A 71 9.02 16.35 -2.83
CA VAL A 71 8.56 15.55 -1.68
C VAL A 71 8.73 14.05 -1.98
N LYS A 72 8.31 13.59 -3.18
CA LYS A 72 8.50 12.19 -3.59
C LYS A 72 9.97 11.78 -3.54
N SER A 73 10.86 12.59 -4.15
CA SER A 73 12.29 12.32 -4.13
C SER A 73 12.88 12.31 -2.72
N ALA A 74 12.47 13.25 -1.86
CA ALA A 74 12.91 13.28 -0.46
C ALA A 74 12.44 12.04 0.32
N PHE A 75 11.23 11.56 0.05
CA PHE A 75 10.70 10.35 0.69
C PHE A 75 11.43 9.09 0.23
N PHE A 76 11.70 8.96 -1.07
CA PHE A 76 12.44 7.82 -1.61
C PHE A 76 13.87 7.77 -1.06
N ALA A 77 14.54 8.91 -0.96
CA ALA A 77 15.86 9.00 -0.34
C ALA A 77 15.81 8.62 1.15
N ALA A 78 14.81 9.10 1.89
CA ALA A 78 14.65 8.77 3.31
C ALA A 78 14.38 7.28 3.54
N LEU A 79 13.66 6.63 2.61
CA LEU A 79 13.40 5.20 2.62
C LEU A 79 14.68 4.39 2.33
N GLU A 80 15.46 4.79 1.33
CA GLU A 80 16.75 4.18 1.01
C GLU A 80 17.73 4.29 2.18
N GLU A 81 17.84 5.48 2.79
CA GLU A 81 18.65 5.72 3.99
C GLU A 81 18.20 4.81 5.15
N HIS A 82 16.89 4.73 5.40
CA HIS A 82 16.35 3.87 6.46
C HIS A 82 16.71 2.39 6.23
N ILE A 83 16.51 1.87 5.01
CA ILE A 83 16.81 0.48 4.68
C ILE A 83 18.31 0.21 4.80
N ALA A 84 19.17 1.15 4.39
CA ALA A 84 20.61 1.01 4.50
C ALA A 84 21.10 1.00 5.97
N GLU A 85 20.46 1.78 6.84
CA GLU A 85 20.85 1.91 8.25
C GLU A 85 20.26 0.81 9.13
N TYR A 86 18.98 0.48 8.96
CA TYR A 86 18.22 -0.40 9.85
C TYR A 86 17.89 -1.77 9.24
N GLY A 87 18.13 -1.94 7.94
CA GLY A 87 17.71 -3.12 7.19
C GLY A 87 16.27 -3.02 6.66
N PRO A 88 15.80 -4.06 5.96
CA PRO A 88 14.46 -4.06 5.37
C PRO A 88 13.35 -4.14 6.42
N PHE A 89 12.16 -3.67 6.05
CA PHE A 89 10.96 -3.93 6.84
C PHE A 89 10.69 -5.42 6.92
N SER A 90 10.31 -5.88 8.11
CA SER A 90 9.93 -7.28 8.32
C SER A 90 8.61 -7.58 7.63
N GLU A 91 8.45 -8.78 7.09
CA GLU A 91 7.14 -9.23 6.62
C GLU A 91 6.14 -9.36 7.79
N VAL A 92 4.86 -9.25 7.47
CA VAL A 92 3.83 -9.83 8.32
C VAL A 92 4.03 -11.37 8.30
N PRO A 93 4.02 -12.06 9.45
CA PRO A 93 4.46 -13.45 9.52
C PRO A 93 3.80 -14.38 8.50
N GLY A 94 4.62 -14.95 7.61
CA GLY A 94 4.20 -15.90 6.59
C GLY A 94 3.72 -15.28 5.28
N ALA A 95 3.78 -13.95 5.12
CA ALA A 95 3.32 -13.27 3.91
C ALA A 95 4.06 -13.76 2.65
N ALA A 96 5.39 -13.84 2.68
CA ALA A 96 6.16 -14.32 1.54
C ALA A 96 5.83 -15.78 1.19
N ASP A 97 5.68 -16.66 2.19
CA ASP A 97 5.29 -18.06 1.98
C ASP A 97 3.87 -18.19 1.42
N TYR A 98 2.95 -17.30 1.81
CA TYR A 98 1.60 -17.27 1.26
C TYR A 98 1.61 -16.86 -0.21
N LEU A 99 2.34 -15.81 -0.56
CA LEU A 99 2.49 -15.37 -1.95
C LEU A 99 3.12 -16.46 -2.84
N ARG A 100 4.16 -17.16 -2.36
CA ARG A 100 4.74 -18.31 -3.09
C ARG A 100 3.70 -19.41 -3.35
N ARG A 101 2.88 -19.75 -2.36
CA ARG A 101 1.81 -20.75 -2.53
C ARG A 101 0.75 -20.31 -3.53
N ILE A 102 0.45 -19.01 -3.61
CA ILE A 102 -0.45 -18.46 -4.63
C ILE A 102 0.17 -18.65 -6.02
N MET A 103 1.45 -18.32 -6.20
CA MET A 103 2.18 -18.49 -7.46
C MET A 103 2.21 -19.95 -7.95
N ASP A 104 2.30 -20.90 -7.02
CA ASP A 104 2.31 -22.34 -7.34
C ASP A 104 0.90 -22.92 -7.63
N SER A 105 -0.16 -22.14 -7.43
CA SER A 105 -1.54 -22.59 -7.56
C SER A 105 -2.13 -22.20 -8.93
N PRO A 106 -2.63 -23.17 -9.74
CA PRO A 106 -3.28 -22.87 -11.02
C PRO A 106 -4.67 -22.20 -10.89
N ASN A 107 -5.21 -22.09 -9.68
CA ASN A 107 -6.55 -21.57 -9.42
C ASN A 107 -6.55 -20.12 -8.93
N HIS A 108 -5.38 -19.53 -8.69
CA HIS A 108 -5.23 -18.23 -8.05
C HIS A 108 -4.30 -17.33 -8.86
N GLU A 109 -4.58 -16.04 -8.84
CA GLU A 109 -3.74 -14.96 -9.33
C GLU A 109 -3.65 -13.89 -8.24
N PHE A 110 -2.55 -13.14 -8.19
CA PHE A 110 -2.46 -12.01 -7.26
C PHE A 110 -1.84 -10.77 -7.87
N ALA A 111 -2.26 -9.62 -7.32
CA ALA A 111 -1.69 -8.33 -7.62
C ALA A 111 -1.58 -7.49 -6.34
N ILE A 112 -0.77 -6.44 -6.41
CA ILE A 112 -0.59 -5.45 -5.36
C ILE A 112 -1.44 -4.22 -5.68
N ALA A 113 -2.17 -3.70 -4.70
CA ALA A 113 -2.87 -2.42 -4.76
C ALA A 113 -2.62 -1.65 -3.47
N THR A 114 -1.78 -0.62 -3.56
CA THR A 114 -1.30 0.14 -2.39
C THR A 114 -1.63 1.63 -2.52
N GLY A 115 -1.85 2.29 -1.38
CA GLY A 115 -1.92 3.74 -1.31
C GLY A 115 -0.55 4.41 -1.45
N GLY A 116 0.55 3.67 -1.32
CA GLY A 116 1.90 4.19 -1.51
C GLY A 116 2.20 4.55 -2.97
N TRP A 117 3.23 5.36 -3.21
CA TRP A 117 3.80 5.50 -4.55
C TRP A 117 4.44 4.20 -5.03
N ARG A 118 4.44 3.97 -6.34
CA ARG A 118 4.97 2.74 -6.96
C ARG A 118 6.43 2.49 -6.60
N GLU A 119 7.25 3.54 -6.62
CA GLU A 119 8.68 3.41 -6.37
C GLU A 119 8.96 2.99 -4.92
N SER A 120 8.33 3.65 -3.94
CA SER A 120 8.46 3.28 -2.52
C SER A 120 7.92 1.87 -2.26
N ALA A 121 6.79 1.50 -2.87
CA ALA A 121 6.25 0.15 -2.80
C ALA A 121 7.25 -0.90 -3.30
N ARG A 122 7.87 -0.69 -4.47
CA ARG A 122 8.88 -1.60 -5.05
C ARG A 122 10.14 -1.68 -4.18
N MET A 123 10.62 -0.54 -3.66
CA MET A 123 11.77 -0.50 -2.74
C MET A 123 11.52 -1.37 -1.50
N LYS A 124 10.37 -1.19 -0.84
CA LYS A 124 10.01 -1.94 0.38
C LYS A 124 9.87 -3.44 0.12
N LEU A 125 9.11 -3.81 -0.91
CA LEU A 125 8.87 -5.22 -1.26
C LEU A 125 10.16 -5.94 -1.66
N GLY A 126 10.98 -5.29 -2.50
CA GLY A 126 12.25 -5.86 -2.96
C GLY A 126 13.28 -6.02 -1.84
N ALA A 127 13.42 -5.01 -0.97
CA ALA A 127 14.34 -5.08 0.17
C ALA A 127 13.95 -6.19 1.16
N ALA A 128 12.65 -6.40 1.37
CA ALA A 128 12.13 -7.46 2.24
C ALA A 128 12.18 -8.87 1.61
N GLY A 129 12.52 -8.99 0.31
CA GLY A 129 12.63 -10.28 -0.37
C GLY A 129 11.29 -10.99 -0.60
N LEU A 130 10.19 -10.24 -0.65
CA LEU A 130 8.89 -10.81 -1.03
C LEU A 130 8.90 -11.16 -2.53
N PRO A 131 8.21 -12.24 -2.95
CA PRO A 131 8.20 -12.70 -4.34
C PRO A 131 7.28 -11.84 -5.22
N CYS A 132 7.52 -10.52 -5.26
CA CYS A 132 6.66 -9.53 -5.90
C CYS A 132 7.31 -8.81 -7.09
N ASP A 133 8.53 -9.18 -7.49
CA ASP A 133 9.29 -8.47 -8.53
C ASP A 133 8.52 -8.39 -9.86
N ASP A 134 7.86 -9.46 -10.26
CA ASP A 134 7.04 -9.50 -11.48
C ASP A 134 5.54 -9.38 -11.21
N ALA A 135 5.13 -9.20 -9.94
CA ALA A 135 3.73 -9.07 -9.58
C ALA A 135 3.14 -7.77 -10.18
N PRO A 136 1.94 -7.83 -10.77
CA PRO A 136 1.23 -6.62 -11.17
C PRO A 136 0.97 -5.73 -9.95
N LEU A 137 1.16 -4.42 -10.12
CA LEU A 137 1.10 -3.45 -9.02
C LEU A 137 0.41 -2.17 -9.49
N ALA A 138 -0.69 -1.82 -8.81
CA ALA A 138 -1.34 -0.52 -8.89
C ALA A 138 -1.07 0.29 -7.61
N SER A 139 -0.94 1.60 -7.77
CA SER A 139 -0.44 2.51 -6.73
C SER A 139 -1.12 3.87 -6.78
N SER A 140 -0.72 4.78 -5.89
CA SER A 140 -1.17 6.18 -5.93
C SER A 140 -0.65 6.99 -7.13
N ASP A 141 0.22 6.41 -7.96
CA ASP A 141 0.58 6.97 -9.27
C ASP A 141 -0.50 6.68 -10.34
N ASP A 142 -1.36 5.68 -10.13
CA ASP A 142 -2.38 5.25 -11.09
C ASP A 142 -3.75 5.88 -10.82
N ALA A 143 -4.08 6.05 -9.55
CA ALA A 143 -5.31 6.67 -9.09
C ALA A 143 -5.15 7.22 -7.66
N VAL A 144 -5.93 8.23 -7.31
CA VAL A 144 -5.90 8.80 -5.95
C VAL A 144 -6.88 8.06 -5.02
N ASP A 145 -8.03 7.62 -5.57
CA ASP A 145 -9.06 6.87 -4.87
C ASP A 145 -8.67 5.40 -4.67
N ARG A 146 -8.91 4.88 -3.46
CA ARG A 146 -8.54 3.51 -3.08
C ARG A 146 -9.24 2.45 -3.94
N ALA A 147 -10.54 2.62 -4.21
CA ALA A 147 -11.29 1.66 -5.01
C ALA A 147 -10.82 1.65 -6.47
N ASP A 148 -10.42 2.80 -7.00
CA ASP A 148 -9.84 2.85 -8.35
C ASP A 148 -8.45 2.20 -8.42
N ILE A 149 -7.57 2.41 -7.43
CA ILE A 149 -6.29 1.69 -7.33
C ILE A 149 -6.53 0.17 -7.33
N MET A 150 -7.46 -0.30 -6.51
CA MET A 150 -7.85 -1.71 -6.44
C MET A 150 -8.33 -2.23 -7.79
N ARG A 151 -9.24 -1.51 -8.48
CA ARG A 151 -9.70 -1.88 -9.82
C ARG A 151 -8.56 -1.93 -10.83
N HIS A 152 -7.57 -1.03 -10.74
CA HIS A 152 -6.39 -1.06 -11.60
C HIS A 152 -5.58 -2.34 -11.39
N ALA A 153 -5.36 -2.77 -10.14
CA ALA A 153 -4.68 -4.03 -9.85
C ALA A 153 -5.44 -5.24 -10.42
N LEU A 154 -6.76 -5.32 -10.21
CA LEU A 154 -7.55 -6.43 -10.77
C LEU A 154 -7.50 -6.47 -12.30
N ARG A 155 -7.59 -5.31 -12.98
CA ARG A 155 -7.50 -5.22 -14.45
C ARG A 155 -6.15 -5.64 -15.01
N SER A 156 -5.10 -5.61 -14.20
CA SER A 156 -3.76 -6.04 -14.60
C SER A 156 -3.55 -7.55 -14.53
N LEU A 157 -4.48 -8.27 -13.89
CA LEU A 157 -4.51 -9.73 -13.88
C LEU A 157 -5.11 -10.28 -15.18
N SER A 158 -4.65 -11.46 -15.57
CA SER A 158 -5.15 -12.16 -16.75
C SER A 158 -6.21 -13.18 -16.37
N GLY A 159 -7.32 -13.20 -17.12
CA GLY A 159 -8.37 -14.22 -17.02
C GLY A 159 -9.62 -13.78 -16.27
N GLU A 160 -10.53 -14.74 -16.06
CA GLU A 160 -11.82 -14.52 -15.40
C GLU A 160 -11.80 -15.02 -13.95
N PHE A 161 -12.28 -14.16 -13.05
CA PHE A 161 -12.26 -14.41 -11.61
C PHE A 161 -13.68 -14.62 -11.08
N SER A 162 -13.89 -15.74 -10.40
CA SER A 162 -15.17 -16.06 -9.74
C SER A 162 -15.34 -15.32 -8.42
N SER A 163 -14.25 -14.88 -7.81
CA SER A 163 -14.21 -14.04 -6.62
C SER A 163 -12.96 -13.16 -6.62
N VAL A 164 -13.05 -12.04 -5.90
CA VAL A 164 -11.94 -11.13 -5.66
C VAL A 164 -11.86 -10.87 -4.17
N THR A 165 -10.71 -11.11 -3.57
CA THR A 165 -10.46 -10.89 -2.14
C THR A 165 -9.36 -9.87 -1.97
N TYR A 166 -9.62 -8.82 -1.19
CA TYR A 166 -8.61 -7.82 -0.81
C TYR A 166 -8.10 -8.08 0.61
N TYR A 167 -6.78 -7.99 0.77
CA TYR A 167 -6.10 -8.01 2.06
C TYR A 167 -5.62 -6.59 2.38
N GLY A 168 -6.00 -6.07 3.55
CA GLY A 168 -5.65 -4.71 3.98
C GLY A 168 -5.74 -4.55 5.49
N ASP A 169 -5.08 -3.54 6.05
CA ASP A 169 -5.02 -3.26 7.49
C ASP A 169 -5.90 -2.07 7.91
N GLY A 170 -6.36 -1.26 6.94
CA GLY A 170 -7.04 -0.01 7.20
C GLY A 170 -8.57 -0.03 7.03
N PRO A 171 -9.31 0.88 7.70
CA PRO A 171 -10.74 1.05 7.47
C PRO A 171 -11.08 1.52 6.04
N TRP A 172 -10.16 2.23 5.38
CA TRP A 172 -10.31 2.62 3.97
C TRP A 172 -10.29 1.41 3.03
N ASP A 173 -9.52 0.35 3.35
CA ASP A 173 -9.46 -0.88 2.56
C ASP A 173 -10.76 -1.67 2.65
N ARG A 174 -11.31 -1.79 3.87
CA ARG A 174 -12.64 -2.39 4.08
C ARG A 174 -13.72 -1.64 3.31
N SER A 175 -13.76 -0.31 3.46
CA SER A 175 -14.78 0.53 2.83
C SER A 175 -14.71 0.43 1.30
N ALA A 176 -13.51 0.43 0.73
CA ALA A 176 -13.32 0.27 -0.71
C ALA A 176 -13.71 -1.14 -1.19
N SER A 177 -13.37 -2.19 -0.43
CA SER A 177 -13.75 -3.56 -0.75
C SER A 177 -15.28 -3.74 -0.75
N GLU A 178 -15.97 -3.19 0.26
CA GLU A 178 -17.43 -3.19 0.35
C GLU A 178 -18.08 -2.46 -0.84
N ALA A 179 -17.55 -1.29 -1.21
CA ALA A 179 -18.04 -0.51 -2.35
C ALA A 179 -17.83 -1.23 -3.70
N LEU A 180 -16.79 -2.08 -3.79
CA LEU A 180 -16.49 -2.89 -4.96
C LEU A 180 -17.24 -4.23 -4.99
N GLY A 181 -17.88 -4.62 -3.89
CA GLY A 181 -18.47 -5.95 -3.73
C GLY A 181 -17.42 -7.06 -3.68
N TRP A 182 -16.23 -6.77 -3.16
CA TRP A 182 -15.13 -7.72 -3.00
C TRP A 182 -15.14 -8.32 -1.59
N ASP A 183 -14.64 -9.54 -1.46
CA ASP A 183 -14.35 -10.11 -0.15
C ASP A 183 -13.20 -9.32 0.49
N PHE A 184 -13.26 -9.14 1.80
CA PHE A 184 -12.24 -8.41 2.55
C PHE A 184 -11.68 -9.26 3.69
N ILE A 185 -10.36 -9.40 3.73
CA ILE A 185 -9.63 -9.98 4.85
C ILE A 185 -8.79 -8.88 5.48
N GLY A 186 -9.19 -8.50 6.70
CA GLY A 186 -8.40 -7.60 7.51
C GLY A 186 -7.06 -8.24 7.90
N VAL A 187 -6.00 -7.45 7.98
CA VAL A 187 -4.70 -7.85 8.52
C VAL A 187 -4.38 -6.98 9.73
N GLY A 188 -3.94 -7.64 10.81
CA GLY A 188 -3.62 -7.00 12.07
C GLY A 188 -4.84 -6.71 12.97
N ARG A 189 -4.52 -6.41 14.23
CA ARG A 189 -5.52 -6.30 15.30
C ARG A 189 -6.44 -5.09 15.18
N ALA A 190 -5.99 -4.00 14.57
CA ALA A 190 -6.76 -2.76 14.45
C ALA A 190 -8.08 -2.97 13.69
N ILE A 191 -8.12 -3.93 12.77
CA ILE A 191 -9.29 -4.26 11.96
C ILE A 191 -9.89 -5.65 12.27
N ALA A 192 -9.51 -6.22 13.42
CA ALA A 192 -9.86 -7.58 13.84
C ALA A 192 -9.52 -8.64 12.76
N GLY A 193 -8.36 -8.47 12.14
CA GLY A 193 -7.86 -9.26 11.03
C GLY A 193 -7.06 -10.51 11.42
N ILE A 194 -6.45 -11.13 10.41
CA ILE A 194 -5.43 -12.15 10.61
C ILE A 194 -4.14 -11.52 11.11
N ASP A 195 -3.45 -12.18 12.04
CA ASP A 195 -2.12 -11.77 12.51
C ASP A 195 -0.98 -12.52 11.76
N THR A 196 -1.32 -13.48 10.91
CA THR A 196 -0.38 -14.32 10.14
C THR A 196 -1.04 -14.99 8.94
N TYR A 197 -0.26 -15.35 7.93
CA TYR A 197 -0.70 -16.03 6.70
C TYR A 197 -0.53 -17.56 6.70
N HIS A 198 -0.45 -18.22 7.85
CA HIS A 198 -0.25 -19.68 7.95
C HIS A 198 -1.48 -20.56 7.60
N GLY A 199 -2.54 -20.00 6.98
CA GLY A 199 -3.74 -20.74 6.55
C GLY A 199 -3.62 -21.40 5.16
N GLU A 200 -4.60 -22.23 4.79
CA GLU A 200 -4.78 -22.71 3.41
C GLU A 200 -5.17 -21.56 2.48
N LEU A 201 -4.94 -21.73 1.17
CA LEU A 201 -5.46 -20.78 0.18
C LEU A 201 -6.99 -20.79 0.23
N LEU A 202 -7.61 -19.64 -0.03
CA LEU A 202 -9.07 -19.53 -0.01
C LEU A 202 -9.71 -20.42 -1.08
N GLU A 203 -10.46 -21.46 -0.67
CA GLU A 203 -11.16 -22.42 -1.54
C GLU A 203 -12.29 -21.85 -2.39
#